data_AF-A0A2U1S349-F1
#
_entry.id   AF-A0A2U1S349-F1
#
_cell.length_a   1.000
_cell.length_b   1.000
_cell.length_c   1.000
_cell.angle_alpha   90.00
_cell.angle_beta   90.00
_cell.angle_gamma   90.00
#
_symmetry.space_group_name_H-M   'P 1'
#
loop_
_entity.id
_entity.type
_entity.pdbx_description
1 polymer ?
#
loop_
_entity_poly.entity_id
_entity_poly.type
_entity_poly.pdbx_seq_one_letter_code
_entity_poly.pdbx_strand_id
1 'polypeptide(L)'
;MNPLRVFRSWPLGIRLTLIGAFLALFWIPILHTWFRGPWGTTVRNVRPWEWPVSTPAAEGFDAEKLSKLVTRIRAGEYCPHLQALLIARHGRLVTEEYFHGWGPSLLHTLQSVTKSFTSALVGIALSRGEFRDVDERVLDFYPNGDDFTAVDKRKAALRLRDILTMRTGFDYDENGAFSPHAQLNLLP
;
A
#
# COMPACT_ATOMS: atom_id res chain seq x y z
N MET A 1 50.00 4.93 12.28
CA MET A 1 49.72 3.82 13.24
C MET A 1 48.30 3.34 13.00
N ASN A 2 48.06 2.05 12.70
CA ASN A 2 46.72 1.58 12.32
C ASN A 2 45.81 1.50 13.57
N PRO A 3 44.75 2.33 13.68
CA PRO A 3 43.92 2.42 14.88
C PRO A 3 43.19 1.12 15.21
N LEU A 4 42.87 0.30 14.20
CA LEU A 4 42.24 -1.01 14.39
C LEU A 4 43.19 -2.03 15.02
N ARG A 5 44.50 -1.87 14.79
CA ARG A 5 45.53 -2.76 15.35
C ARG A 5 45.78 -2.45 16.82
N VAL A 6 45.66 -1.18 17.23
CA VAL A 6 45.73 -0.73 18.62
C VAL A 6 44.48 -1.13 19.40
N PHE A 7 43.29 -0.99 18.80
CA PHE A 7 42.05 -1.44 19.43
C PHE A 7 42.05 -2.96 19.69
N ARG A 8 42.60 -3.73 18.73
CA ARG A 8 42.77 -5.19 18.83
C ARG A 8 43.87 -5.66 19.81
N SER A 9 44.55 -4.78 20.54
CA SER A 9 45.43 -5.19 21.64
C SER A 9 44.82 -5.00 23.04
N TRP A 10 43.64 -4.38 23.16
CA TRP A 10 43.03 -4.06 24.47
C TRP A 10 42.33 -5.27 25.11
N PRO A 11 42.21 -5.35 26.45
CA PRO A 11 41.45 -6.39 27.13
C PRO A 11 40.00 -6.50 26.60
N LEU A 12 39.49 -7.73 26.47
CA LEU A 12 38.17 -8.00 25.86
C LEU A 12 37.02 -7.24 26.57
N GLY A 13 37.06 -7.14 27.90
CA GLY A 13 36.06 -6.39 28.67
C GLY A 13 36.01 -4.91 28.30
N ILE A 14 37.16 -4.27 28.07
CA ILE A 14 37.22 -2.86 27.68
C ILE A 14 36.69 -2.65 26.26
N ARG A 15 36.96 -3.59 25.34
CA ARG A 15 36.41 -3.53 23.98
C ARG A 15 34.89 -3.65 23.97
N LEU A 16 34.32 -4.56 24.75
CA LEU A 16 32.87 -4.75 24.83
C LEU A 16 32.19 -3.53 25.44
N THR A 17 32.77 -2.92 26.49
CA THR A 17 32.24 -1.69 27.08
C THR A 17 32.27 -0.51 26.11
N LEU A 18 33.33 -0.35 25.31
CA LEU A 18 33.42 0.72 24.33
C LEU A 18 32.49 0.52 23.13
N ILE A 19 32.30 -0.73 22.68
CA ILE A 19 31.31 -1.07 21.64
C ILE A 19 29.89 -0.81 22.18
N GLY A 20 29.60 -1.23 23.41
CA GLY A 20 28.31 -0.97 24.07
C GLY A 20 28.03 0.53 24.25
N ALA A 21 29.02 1.31 24.68
CA ALA A 21 28.90 2.77 24.81
C ALA A 21 28.74 3.46 23.45
N PHE A 22 29.41 2.99 22.40
CA PHE A 22 29.24 3.51 21.04
C PHE A 22 27.84 3.22 20.49
N LEU A 23 27.30 2.01 20.72
CA LEU A 23 25.92 1.68 20.37
C LEU A 23 24.91 2.50 21.20
N ALA A 24 25.17 2.73 22.49
CA ALA A 24 24.27 3.51 23.34
C ALA A 24 24.26 5.01 22.99
N LEU A 25 25.42 5.59 22.68
CA LEU A 25 25.54 7.03 22.40
C LEU A 25 25.24 7.40 20.95
N PHE A 26 25.45 6.48 20.00
CA PHE A 26 25.24 6.76 18.58
C PHE A 26 24.04 6.03 17.96
N TRP A 27 23.66 4.83 18.44
CA TRP A 27 22.53 4.09 17.86
C TRP A 27 21.19 4.34 18.56
N ILE A 28 21.15 4.52 19.88
CA ILE A 28 19.90 4.80 20.61
C ILE A 28 19.28 6.14 20.17
N PRO A 29 20.03 7.24 19.95
CA PRO A 29 19.44 8.49 19.46
C PRO A 29 18.95 8.39 18.00
N ILE A 30 19.59 7.55 17.17
CA ILE A 30 19.17 7.32 15.78
C ILE A 30 17.86 6.51 15.73
N LEU A 31 17.71 5.49 16.58
CA LEU A 31 16.41 4.80 16.76
C LEU A 31 15.34 5.75 17.32
N HIS A 32 15.69 6.60 18.27
CA HIS A 32 14.73 7.52 18.91
C HIS A 32 14.28 8.68 18.00
N THR A 33 15.10 9.05 17.00
CA THR A 33 14.78 10.09 16.00
C THR A 33 14.06 9.51 14.78
N TRP A 34 14.33 8.26 14.38
CA TRP A 34 13.58 7.58 13.31
C TRP A 34 12.13 7.26 13.70
N PHE A 35 11.86 6.90 14.96
CA PHE A 35 10.48 6.69 15.44
C PHE A 35 9.72 7.99 15.81
N ARG A 36 10.37 9.16 15.76
CA ARG A 36 9.75 10.48 16.04
C ARG A 36 9.83 11.47 14.86
N GLY A 37 10.07 10.99 13.64
CA GLY A 37 9.80 11.80 12.44
C GLY A 37 8.31 12.20 12.36
N PRO A 38 7.93 13.19 11.55
CA PRO A 38 6.54 13.67 11.43
C PRO A 38 5.55 12.61 10.89
N TRP A 39 6.04 11.42 10.57
CA TRP A 39 5.27 10.22 10.25
C TRP A 39 4.55 9.62 11.46
N GLY A 40 4.83 10.10 12.68
CA GLY A 40 3.97 9.92 13.84
C GLY A 40 2.67 10.72 13.74
N THR A 41 2.03 10.73 12.57
CA THR A 41 0.61 11.07 12.54
C THR A 41 -0.05 9.89 13.23
N THR A 42 -0.51 10.08 14.46
CA THR A 42 -1.56 9.22 15.00
C THR A 42 -2.58 9.18 13.88
N VAL A 43 -2.75 8.04 13.19
CA VAL A 43 -3.86 7.87 12.27
C VAL A 43 -5.04 8.21 13.17
N ARG A 44 -5.62 9.39 12.96
CA ARG A 44 -6.78 9.83 13.74
C ARG A 44 -7.71 8.63 13.71
N ASN A 45 -8.40 8.33 14.81
CA ASN A 45 -9.54 7.40 14.78
C ASN A 45 -10.47 7.90 13.67
N VAL A 46 -10.26 7.43 12.44
CA VAL A 46 -11.07 7.77 11.30
C VAL A 46 -12.28 6.91 11.57
N ARG A 47 -13.37 7.56 12.02
CA ARG A 47 -14.63 6.85 12.12
C ARG A 47 -14.86 6.20 10.75
N PRO A 48 -15.16 4.89 10.71
CA PRO A 48 -15.54 4.26 9.48
C PRO A 48 -16.63 5.08 8.80
N TRP A 49 -16.59 5.15 7.48
CA TRP A 49 -17.65 5.85 6.75
C TRP A 49 -18.98 5.12 7.02
N GLU A 50 -19.89 5.80 7.71
CA GLU A 50 -21.22 5.26 8.00
C GLU A 50 -22.10 5.44 6.76
N TRP A 51 -22.30 4.36 6.01
CA TRP A 51 -23.17 4.37 4.85
C TRP A 51 -24.63 4.52 5.26
N PRO A 52 -25.40 5.43 4.64
CA PRO A 52 -26.85 5.38 4.72
C PRO A 52 -27.34 4.03 4.20
N VAL A 53 -28.15 3.32 4.97
CA VAL A 53 -28.71 2.02 4.56
C VAL A 53 -30.05 2.23 3.86
N SER A 54 -30.36 1.33 2.92
CA SER A 54 -31.65 1.25 2.23
C SER A 54 -32.05 -0.20 2.00
N THR A 55 -33.28 -0.41 1.51
CA THR A 55 -33.74 -1.76 1.13
C THR A 55 -33.47 -2.01 -0.36
N PRO A 56 -33.31 -3.28 -0.78
CA PRO A 56 -33.17 -3.62 -2.19
C PRO A 56 -34.27 -3.03 -3.06
N ALA A 57 -35.53 -3.18 -2.66
CA ALA A 57 -36.67 -2.68 -3.42
C ALA A 57 -36.66 -1.14 -3.57
N ALA A 58 -36.31 -0.40 -2.51
CA ALA A 58 -36.22 1.06 -2.56
C ALA A 58 -35.14 1.55 -3.53
N GLU A 59 -34.04 0.80 -3.65
CA GLU A 59 -32.96 1.09 -4.60
C GLU A 59 -33.15 0.40 -5.96
N GLY A 60 -34.34 -0.10 -6.27
CA GLY A 60 -34.67 -0.68 -7.57
C GLY A 60 -34.02 -2.03 -7.86
N PHE A 61 -33.76 -2.81 -6.81
CA PHE A 61 -33.39 -4.23 -6.90
C PHE A 61 -34.59 -5.11 -6.61
N ASP A 62 -34.64 -6.26 -7.30
CA ASP A 62 -35.54 -7.35 -6.97
C ASP A 62 -35.04 -8.06 -5.70
N ALA A 63 -35.74 -7.85 -4.59
CA ALA A 63 -35.33 -8.32 -3.28
C ALA A 63 -35.26 -9.86 -3.21
N GLU A 64 -36.16 -10.57 -3.90
CA GLU A 64 -36.18 -12.03 -3.91
C GLU A 64 -34.99 -12.58 -4.67
N LYS A 65 -34.67 -12.02 -5.85
CA LYS A 65 -33.49 -12.43 -6.61
C LYS A 65 -32.20 -12.18 -5.85
N LEU A 66 -32.11 -11.04 -5.16
CA LEU A 66 -30.92 -10.68 -4.39
C LEU A 66 -30.75 -11.61 -3.17
N SER A 67 -31.82 -11.88 -2.44
CA SER A 67 -31.82 -12.84 -1.33
C SER A 67 -31.45 -14.26 -1.81
N LYS A 68 -31.97 -14.67 -2.98
CA LYS A 68 -31.62 -15.95 -3.60
C LYS A 68 -30.14 -16.00 -3.99
N LEU A 69 -29.56 -14.92 -4.53
CA LEU A 69 -28.14 -14.85 -4.83
C LEU A 69 -27.29 -15.05 -3.57
N VAL A 70 -27.58 -14.30 -2.50
CA VAL A 70 -26.86 -14.41 -1.22
C VAL A 70 -26.94 -15.83 -0.65
N THR A 71 -28.13 -16.44 -0.69
CA THR A 71 -28.33 -17.83 -0.25
C THR A 71 -27.47 -18.81 -1.04
N ARG A 72 -27.40 -18.66 -2.37
CA ARG A 72 -26.62 -19.55 -3.24
C ARG A 72 -25.11 -19.39 -3.05
N ILE A 73 -24.62 -18.15 -2.85
CA ILE A 73 -23.23 -17.90 -2.45
C ILE A 73 -22.94 -18.59 -1.11
N ARG A 74 -23.83 -18.43 -0.11
CA ARG A 74 -23.68 -19.02 1.22
C ARG A 74 -23.68 -20.56 1.18
N ALA A 75 -24.42 -21.15 0.24
CA ALA A 75 -24.42 -22.59 -0.03
C ALA A 75 -23.17 -23.07 -0.81
N GLY A 76 -22.27 -22.16 -1.20
CA GLY A 76 -21.05 -22.49 -1.95
C GLY A 76 -21.28 -22.75 -3.45
N GLU A 77 -22.48 -22.44 -3.98
CA GLU A 77 -22.78 -22.60 -5.41
C GLU A 77 -22.02 -21.60 -6.29
N TYR A 78 -21.67 -20.44 -5.73
CA TYR A 78 -20.90 -19.39 -6.38
C TYR A 78 -19.78 -18.92 -5.48
N CYS A 79 -18.58 -18.78 -6.05
CA CYS A 79 -17.40 -18.24 -5.37
C CYS A 79 -17.26 -18.79 -3.94
N PRO A 80 -16.98 -20.11 -3.77
CA PRO A 80 -17.03 -20.80 -2.47
C PRO A 80 -16.02 -20.30 -1.42
N HIS A 81 -15.19 -19.32 -1.79
CA HIS A 81 -14.23 -18.65 -0.92
C HIS A 81 -14.48 -17.14 -0.83
N LEU A 82 -15.63 -16.65 -1.31
CA LEU A 82 -16.00 -15.24 -1.19
C LEU A 82 -16.13 -14.89 0.30
N GLN A 83 -15.47 -13.83 0.73
CA GLN A 83 -15.40 -13.46 2.15
C GLN A 83 -16.45 -12.40 2.51
N ALA A 84 -16.72 -11.47 1.59
CA ALA A 84 -17.70 -10.42 1.76
C ALA A 84 -18.35 -10.03 0.42
N LEU A 85 -19.62 -9.61 0.48
CA LEU A 85 -20.36 -9.01 -0.64
C LEU A 85 -21.05 -7.75 -0.14
N LEU A 86 -20.64 -6.59 -0.66
CA LEU A 86 -21.28 -5.31 -0.41
C LEU A 86 -21.83 -4.75 -1.72
N ILE A 87 -23.08 -4.29 -1.69
CA ILE A 87 -23.76 -3.67 -2.84
C ILE A 87 -24.33 -2.34 -2.40
N ALA A 88 -23.94 -1.27 -3.10
CA ALA A 88 -24.45 0.08 -2.87
C ALA A 88 -25.00 0.69 -4.15
N ARG A 89 -26.09 1.47 -4.03
CA ARG A 89 -26.72 2.21 -5.15
C ARG A 89 -27.33 3.51 -4.63
N HIS A 90 -27.27 4.56 -5.46
CA HIS A 90 -27.71 5.92 -5.11
C HIS A 90 -27.10 6.45 -3.80
N GLY A 91 -25.85 6.07 -3.50
CA GLY A 91 -25.16 6.47 -2.28
C GLY A 91 -25.60 5.73 -1.01
N ARG A 92 -26.38 4.64 -1.14
CA ARG A 92 -26.90 3.86 -0.01
C ARG A 92 -26.46 2.41 -0.09
N LEU A 93 -26.13 1.82 1.07
CA LEU A 93 -25.82 0.41 1.20
C LEU A 93 -27.12 -0.40 1.16
N VAL A 94 -27.18 -1.36 0.26
CA VAL A 94 -28.36 -2.19 -0.03
C VAL A 94 -28.22 -3.60 0.53
N THR A 95 -27.01 -4.14 0.49
CA THR A 95 -26.68 -5.47 1.00
C THR A 95 -25.23 -5.47 1.46
N GLU A 96 -25.01 -6.07 2.62
CA GLU A 96 -23.69 -6.28 3.22
C GLU A 96 -23.72 -7.64 3.89
N GLU A 97 -23.02 -8.59 3.28
CA GLU A 97 -23.02 -9.98 3.70
C GLU A 97 -21.58 -10.46 3.86
N TYR A 98 -21.33 -11.16 4.96
CA TYR A 98 -20.06 -11.81 5.24
C TYR A 98 -20.24 -13.32 5.31
N PHE A 99 -19.22 -14.03 4.86
CA PHE A 99 -19.22 -15.49 4.73
C PHE A 99 -18.02 -16.10 5.45
N HIS A 100 -18.09 -17.40 5.75
CA HIS A 100 -16.96 -18.16 6.32
C HIS A 100 -16.29 -17.55 7.56
N GLY A 101 -17.07 -16.91 8.44
CA GLY A 101 -16.57 -16.29 9.67
C GLY A 101 -15.87 -14.94 9.47
N TRP A 102 -15.90 -14.39 8.24
CA TRP A 102 -15.44 -13.03 7.99
C TRP A 102 -16.41 -12.00 8.55
N GLY A 103 -15.92 -10.77 8.73
CA GLY A 103 -16.71 -9.67 9.28
C GLY A 103 -16.13 -8.30 8.94
N PRO A 104 -16.87 -7.22 9.24
CA PRO A 104 -16.52 -5.85 8.87
C PRO A 104 -15.19 -5.35 9.47
N SER A 105 -14.74 -5.95 10.57
CA SER A 105 -13.52 -5.56 11.27
C SER A 105 -12.28 -6.37 10.85
N LEU A 106 -12.44 -7.36 9.97
CA LEU A 106 -11.31 -8.15 9.48
C LEU A 106 -10.69 -7.47 8.25
N LEU A 107 -9.36 -7.45 8.20
CA LEU A 107 -8.61 -6.79 7.14
C LEU A 107 -8.41 -7.72 5.95
N HIS A 108 -8.48 -7.15 4.75
CA HIS A 108 -8.06 -7.79 3.51
C HIS A 108 -6.83 -7.08 2.97
N THR A 109 -5.91 -7.83 2.36
CA THR A 109 -4.87 -7.22 1.52
C THR A 109 -5.53 -6.56 0.30
N LEU A 110 -5.32 -5.24 0.15
CA LEU A 110 -5.95 -4.47 -0.92
C LEU A 110 -5.31 -4.73 -2.29
N GLN A 111 -4.05 -5.17 -2.31
CA GLN A 111 -3.30 -5.42 -3.55
C GLN A 111 -3.48 -4.27 -4.55
N SER A 112 -3.87 -4.57 -5.79
CA SER A 112 -4.05 -3.59 -6.87
C SER A 112 -5.16 -2.55 -6.62
N VAL A 113 -6.05 -2.74 -5.65
CA VAL A 113 -7.01 -1.68 -5.26
C VAL A 113 -6.28 -0.41 -4.81
N THR A 114 -5.08 -0.56 -4.24
CA THR A 114 -4.20 0.55 -3.85
C THR A 114 -3.94 1.53 -4.99
N LYS A 115 -3.87 1.06 -6.25
CA LYS A 115 -3.61 1.91 -7.42
C LYS A 115 -4.68 2.97 -7.63
N SER A 116 -5.94 2.67 -7.32
CA SER A 116 -7.04 3.65 -7.40
C SER A 116 -6.85 4.79 -6.41
N PHE A 117 -6.41 4.48 -5.18
CA PHE A 117 -6.10 5.49 -4.17
C PHE A 117 -4.89 6.34 -4.60
N THR A 118 -3.82 5.71 -5.09
CA THR A 118 -2.64 6.43 -5.60
C THR A 118 -3.02 7.35 -6.76
N SER A 119 -3.84 6.89 -7.71
CA SER A 119 -4.32 7.70 -8.83
C SER A 119 -5.15 8.90 -8.35
N ALA A 120 -6.06 8.70 -7.38
CA ALA A 120 -6.84 9.78 -6.79
C ALA A 120 -5.94 10.81 -6.07
N LEU A 121 -4.89 10.36 -5.36
CA LEU A 121 -3.92 11.26 -4.73
C LEU A 121 -3.16 12.10 -5.74
N VAL A 122 -2.79 11.53 -6.90
CA VAL A 122 -2.19 12.30 -7.99
C VAL A 122 -3.17 13.36 -8.54
N GLY A 123 -4.45 13.02 -8.68
CA GLY A 123 -5.50 13.98 -9.05
C GLY A 123 -5.65 15.13 -8.04
N ILE A 124 -5.57 14.84 -6.74
CA ILE A 124 -5.57 15.86 -5.69
C ILE A 124 -4.32 16.75 -5.78
N ALA A 125 -3.15 16.17 -5.99
CA ALA A 125 -1.90 16.93 -6.13
C ALA A 125 -1.92 17.86 -7.37
N LEU A 126 -2.47 17.40 -8.50
CA LEU A 126 -2.73 18.24 -9.68
C LEU A 126 -3.66 19.41 -9.33
N SER A 127 -4.75 19.17 -8.60
CA SER A 127 -5.69 20.22 -8.20
C SER A 127 -5.07 21.29 -7.28
N ARG A 128 -4.00 20.93 -6.56
CA ARG A 128 -3.22 21.83 -5.70
C ARG A 128 -2.08 22.54 -6.43
N GLY A 129 -1.85 22.24 -7.71
CA GLY A 129 -0.73 22.77 -8.48
C GLY A 129 0.64 22.20 -8.09
N GLU A 130 0.67 21.06 -7.38
CA GLU A 130 1.92 20.35 -7.04
C GLU A 130 2.52 19.65 -8.27
N PHE A 131 1.66 19.25 -9.21
CA PHE A 131 2.02 18.87 -10.57
C PHE A 131 1.48 19.93 -11.54
N ARG A 132 2.25 20.27 -12.57
CA ARG A 132 1.80 21.17 -13.64
C ARG A 132 0.78 20.48 -14.54
N ASP A 133 1.05 19.23 -14.93
CA ASP A 133 0.17 18.42 -15.76
C ASP A 133 0.60 16.93 -15.78
N VAL A 134 -0.27 16.04 -16.24
CA VAL A 134 0.04 14.62 -16.47
C VAL A 134 1.05 14.38 -17.60
N ASP A 135 1.32 15.40 -18.44
CA ASP A 135 2.31 15.31 -19.52
C ASP A 135 3.75 15.62 -19.09
N GLU A 136 3.98 15.94 -17.82
CA GLU A 136 5.32 16.08 -17.26
C GLU A 136 6.10 14.77 -17.32
N ARG A 137 7.41 14.87 -17.61
CA ARG A 137 8.27 13.68 -17.66
C ARG A 137 8.56 13.20 -16.26
N VAL A 138 8.53 11.88 -16.09
CA VAL A 138 8.77 11.23 -14.81
C VAL A 138 10.15 11.58 -14.26
N LEU A 139 11.17 11.65 -15.12
CA LEU A 139 12.53 11.97 -14.69
C LEU A 139 12.70 13.42 -14.21
N ASP A 140 11.83 14.35 -14.61
CA ASP A 140 11.92 15.75 -14.16
C ASP A 140 11.65 15.87 -12.63
N PHE A 141 11.02 14.85 -12.01
CA PHE A 141 10.82 14.78 -10.55
C PHE A 141 12.02 14.23 -9.77
N TYR A 142 13.06 13.73 -10.46
CA TYR A 142 14.25 13.15 -9.85
C TYR A 142 15.48 14.00 -10.21
N PRO A 143 15.92 14.92 -9.33
CA PRO A 143 17.02 15.84 -9.63
C PRO A 143 18.38 15.14 -9.89
N ASN A 144 18.54 13.89 -9.43
CA ASN A 144 19.70 13.04 -9.70
C ASN A 144 19.36 11.91 -10.71
N GLY A 145 18.37 12.12 -11.58
CA GLY A 145 17.91 11.10 -12.53
C GLY A 145 18.97 10.66 -13.55
N ASP A 146 19.98 11.50 -13.78
CA ASP A 146 21.12 11.19 -14.64
C ASP A 146 22.06 10.12 -14.04
N ASP A 147 22.00 9.89 -12.73
CA ASP A 147 22.79 8.83 -12.05
C ASP A 147 22.20 7.43 -12.27
N PHE A 148 21.02 7.33 -12.89
CA PHE A 148 20.39 6.04 -13.15
C PHE A 148 21.14 5.28 -14.26
N THR A 149 21.66 4.11 -13.91
CA THR A 149 22.55 3.29 -14.76
C THR A 149 21.88 2.65 -15.98
N ALA A 150 20.58 2.84 -16.21
CA ALA A 150 19.82 2.15 -17.25
C ALA A 150 18.69 2.99 -17.89
N VAL A 151 18.89 4.29 -18.08
CA VAL A 151 17.92 5.18 -18.75
C VAL A 151 18.15 5.18 -20.26
N ASP A 152 17.21 4.60 -21.01
CA ASP A 152 17.18 4.71 -22.47
C ASP A 152 16.22 5.81 -22.93
N LYS A 153 16.15 6.06 -24.25
CA LYS A 153 15.26 7.09 -24.83
C LYS A 153 13.78 6.88 -24.47
N ARG A 154 13.33 5.64 -24.27
CA ARG A 154 11.94 5.33 -23.92
C ARG A 154 11.68 5.72 -22.47
N LYS A 155 12.56 5.32 -21.55
CA LYS A 155 12.47 5.69 -20.13
C LYS A 155 12.58 7.20 -19.91
N ALA A 156 13.45 7.87 -20.67
CA ALA A 156 13.59 9.33 -20.62
C ALA A 156 12.34 10.09 -21.12
N ALA A 157 11.54 9.46 -21.97
CA ALA A 157 10.32 10.05 -22.53
C ALA A 157 9.06 9.72 -21.72
N LEU A 158 9.14 8.85 -20.70
CA LEU A 158 7.97 8.47 -19.89
C LEU A 158 7.34 9.68 -19.22
N ARG A 159 6.02 9.81 -19.36
CA ARG A 159 5.23 10.85 -18.72
C ARG A 159 4.42 10.29 -17.55
N LEU A 160 3.97 11.17 -16.66
CA LEU A 160 3.10 10.78 -15.55
C LEU A 160 1.83 10.05 -16.05
N ARG A 161 1.24 10.50 -17.17
CA ARG A 161 0.11 9.81 -17.82
C ARG A 161 0.40 8.36 -18.21
N ASP A 162 1.62 8.03 -18.59
CA ASP A 162 1.97 6.68 -19.03
C ASP A 162 1.98 5.72 -17.83
N ILE A 163 2.41 6.20 -16.66
CA ILE A 163 2.31 5.45 -15.40
C ILE A 163 0.84 5.27 -15.01
N LEU A 164 0.07 6.36 -14.99
CA LEU A 164 -1.34 6.34 -14.56
C LEU A 164 -2.25 5.50 -15.46
N THR A 165 -1.84 5.26 -16.70
CA THR A 165 -2.61 4.50 -17.71
C THR A 165 -1.97 3.17 -18.10
N MET A 166 -0.96 2.71 -17.34
CA MET A 166 -0.28 1.42 -17.56
C MET A 166 0.35 1.28 -18.96
N ARG A 167 0.93 2.36 -19.49
CA ARG A 167 1.58 2.43 -20.81
C ARG A 167 3.10 2.51 -20.76
N THR A 168 3.70 2.18 -19.61
CA THR A 168 5.15 2.26 -19.42
C THR A 168 5.92 1.18 -20.20
N GLY A 169 5.25 0.07 -20.55
CA GLY A 169 5.88 -1.09 -21.17
C GLY A 169 6.85 -1.83 -20.24
N PHE A 170 6.74 -1.64 -18.92
CA PHE A 170 7.50 -2.42 -17.96
C PHE A 170 6.98 -3.85 -17.91
N ASP A 171 7.93 -4.79 -17.98
CA ASP A 171 7.66 -6.19 -17.77
C ASP A 171 7.47 -6.44 -16.27
N TYR A 172 6.36 -7.07 -15.91
CA TYR A 172 6.02 -7.39 -14.53
C TYR A 172 5.75 -8.88 -14.43
N ASP A 173 6.66 -9.59 -13.77
CA ASP A 173 6.54 -11.04 -13.56
C ASP A 173 5.87 -11.34 -12.22
N GLU A 174 4.68 -11.93 -12.28
CA GLU A 174 3.94 -12.39 -11.11
C GLU A 174 4.30 -13.83 -10.71
N ASN A 175 5.10 -14.53 -11.51
CA ASN A 175 5.35 -15.95 -11.34
C ASN A 175 6.56 -16.24 -10.45
N GLY A 176 6.45 -17.33 -9.69
CA GLY A 176 7.53 -17.88 -8.88
C GLY A 176 7.50 -17.46 -7.41
N ALA A 177 8.16 -18.26 -6.56
CA ALA A 177 8.16 -18.10 -5.11
C ALA A 177 8.78 -16.77 -4.62
N PHE A 178 9.53 -16.09 -5.49
CA PHE A 178 10.17 -14.81 -5.20
C PHE A 178 9.53 -13.64 -5.92
N SER A 179 8.40 -13.83 -6.62
CA SER A 179 7.72 -12.71 -7.28
C SER A 179 7.25 -11.69 -6.23
N PRO A 180 7.18 -10.40 -6.57
CA PRO A 180 6.61 -9.39 -5.67
C PRO A 180 5.20 -9.76 -5.21
N HIS A 181 4.42 -10.42 -6.08
CA HIS A 181 3.08 -10.90 -5.75
C HIS A 181 3.10 -12.01 -4.69
N ALA A 182 3.97 -13.02 -4.84
CA ALA A 182 4.13 -14.10 -3.86
C ALA A 182 4.55 -13.56 -2.49
N GLN A 183 5.49 -12.60 -2.47
CA GLN A 183 5.96 -11.98 -1.22
C GLN A 183 4.85 -11.18 -0.52
N LEU A 184 4.03 -10.44 -1.28
CA LEU A 184 2.91 -9.67 -0.73
C LEU A 184 1.85 -10.56 -0.05
N ASN A 185 1.63 -11.77 -0.57
CA ASN A 185 0.67 -12.72 0.01
C ASN A 185 1.20 -13.44 1.27
N LEU A 186 2.49 -13.30 1.58
CA LEU A 186 3.10 -13.81 2.81
C LEU A 186 3.10 -12.79 3.96
N LEU A 187 2.74 -11.53 3.68
CA LEU A 187 2.63 -10.51 4.71
C LEU A 187 1.38 -10.77 5.57
N PRO A 188 1.50 -10.60 6.90
CA PRO A 188 0.41 -10.87 7.85
C PRO A 188 -0.76 -9.89 7.72
#